data_AF-A0A3M1H0N9-F1
#
_entry.id   AF-A0A3M1H0N9-F1
#
_cell.length_a   1.000
_cell.length_b   1.000
_cell.length_c   1.000
_cell.angle_alpha   90.00
_cell.angle_beta   90.00
_cell.angle_gamma   90.00
#
_symmetry.space_group_name_H-M   'P 1'
#
loop_
_entity.id
_entity.type
_entity.pdbx_description
1 polymer ?
#
loop_
_entity_poly.entity_id
_entity_poly.type
_entity_poly.pdbx_seq_one_letter_code
_entity_poly.pdbx_strand_id
1 'polypeptide(L)'
;MIYTVSKRQDEKRPVTKKRQGSRASLTQLVLLFLLTMSIFLIFDLARRTAVNYRVQKEAERLEQELAAARAYQAELRARRSYVASDLYVEEIARNELKWALPGETVVVVVAPSRRGPARPRQFETSIPPEPAAEQVQVMTPVEAWWELFFGDPPVQVEPVEMAGKPGDVSQAAAKTP
;
A
#
# COMPACT_ATOMS: atom_id res chain seq x y z
N MET A 1 -74.23 58.85 -59.49
CA MET A 1 -72.92 58.52 -58.88
C MET A 1 -72.98 58.97 -57.42
N ILE A 2 -73.41 58.17 -56.44
CA ILE A 2 -72.84 56.94 -55.85
C ILE A 2 -71.66 57.25 -54.88
N TYR A 3 -72.04 57.34 -53.60
CA TYR A 3 -71.38 57.04 -52.30
C TYR A 3 -70.13 57.83 -51.85
N THR A 4 -70.25 58.78 -50.91
CA THR A 4 -70.28 58.69 -49.42
C THR A 4 -68.97 58.25 -48.74
N VAL A 5 -68.38 59.21 -48.03
CA VAL A 5 -67.35 59.06 -46.99
C VAL A 5 -67.72 57.96 -45.99
N SER A 6 -66.83 56.99 -45.78
CA SER A 6 -66.94 55.99 -44.70
C SER A 6 -65.65 55.94 -43.89
N LYS A 7 -65.61 56.73 -42.83
CA LYS A 7 -64.65 56.60 -41.73
C LYS A 7 -65.21 55.55 -40.77
N ARG A 8 -64.68 54.32 -40.77
CA ARG A 8 -64.99 53.32 -39.72
C ARG A 8 -63.83 53.26 -38.75
N GLN A 9 -64.11 53.79 -37.56
CA GLN A 9 -63.38 53.55 -36.35
C GLN A 9 -63.41 52.07 -35.94
N ASP A 10 -62.30 51.64 -35.37
CA ASP A 10 -62.22 50.81 -34.17
C ASP A 10 -63.03 49.52 -34.14
N GLU A 11 -62.57 48.52 -34.91
CA GLU A 11 -62.85 47.14 -34.53
C GLU A 11 -61.79 46.67 -33.51
N LYS A 12 -61.95 47.12 -32.26
CA LYS A 12 -61.30 46.46 -31.11
C LYS A 12 -61.92 45.07 -30.98
N ARG A 13 -61.31 44.10 -31.65
CA ARG A 13 -61.64 42.69 -31.46
C ARG A 13 -61.49 42.35 -29.97
N PRO A 14 -62.55 41.92 -29.27
CA PRO A 14 -62.36 41.37 -27.94
C PRO A 14 -61.59 40.07 -28.11
N VAL A 15 -60.31 40.10 -27.75
CA VAL A 15 -59.51 38.89 -27.56
C VAL A 15 -60.09 38.18 -26.34
N THR A 16 -61.09 37.33 -26.56
CA THR A 16 -61.64 36.45 -25.52
C THR A 16 -60.58 35.41 -25.19
N LYS A 17 -59.67 35.76 -24.28
CA LYS A 17 -58.68 34.85 -23.71
C LYS A 17 -59.44 33.87 -22.82
N LYS A 18 -59.81 32.73 -23.40
CA LYS A 18 -60.52 31.62 -22.77
C LYS A 18 -59.76 31.24 -21.49
N ARG A 19 -60.33 31.56 -20.32
CA ARG A 19 -59.84 31.11 -19.00
C ARG A 19 -60.09 29.59 -18.91
N GLN A 20 -59.26 28.82 -19.59
CA GLN A 20 -59.33 27.37 -19.61
C GLN A 20 -58.69 26.83 -18.33
N GLY A 21 -59.53 26.74 -17.30
CA GLY A 21 -59.48 25.78 -16.19
C GLY A 21 -58.13 25.53 -15.53
N SER A 22 -57.95 26.06 -14.32
CA SER A 22 -56.82 25.79 -13.42
C SER A 22 -56.65 24.32 -13.01
N ARG A 23 -57.46 23.39 -13.57
CA ARG A 23 -57.34 21.95 -13.38
C ARG A 23 -56.16 21.36 -14.15
N ALA A 24 -55.87 21.84 -15.36
CA ALA A 24 -54.69 21.38 -16.09
C ALA A 24 -53.40 21.82 -15.37
N SER A 25 -53.37 23.03 -14.81
CA SER A 25 -52.25 23.53 -14.01
C SER A 25 -52.08 22.77 -12.68
N LEU A 26 -53.17 22.42 -11.98
CA LEU A 26 -53.11 21.61 -10.77
C LEU A 26 -52.60 20.19 -11.05
N THR A 27 -53.15 19.50 -12.06
CA THR A 27 -52.67 18.16 -12.43
C THR A 27 -51.22 18.19 -12.89
N GLN A 28 -50.81 19.21 -13.65
CA GLN A 28 -49.43 19.38 -14.09
C GLN A 28 -48.48 19.69 -12.92
N LEU A 29 -48.95 20.42 -11.90
CA LEU A 29 -48.18 20.70 -10.68
C LEU A 29 -48.04 19.46 -9.79
N VAL A 30 -49.10 18.65 -9.65
CA VAL A 30 -49.04 17.34 -8.98
C VAL A 30 -48.10 16.38 -9.71
N LEU A 31 -48.15 16.35 -11.04
CA LEU A 31 -47.28 15.50 -11.86
C LEU A 31 -45.81 15.93 -11.74
N LEU A 32 -45.55 17.24 -11.76
CA LEU A 32 -44.22 17.79 -11.53
C LEU A 32 -43.72 17.45 -10.13
N PHE A 33 -44.57 17.62 -9.11
CA PHE A 33 -44.22 17.30 -7.73
C PHE A 33 -43.90 15.81 -7.54
N LEU A 34 -44.72 14.92 -8.11
CA LEU A 34 -44.46 13.47 -8.13
C LEU A 34 -43.15 13.14 -8.83
N LEU A 35 -42.86 13.78 -9.97
CA LEU A 35 -41.62 13.58 -10.70
C LEU A 35 -40.42 14.04 -9.87
N THR A 36 -40.49 15.21 -9.25
CA THR A 36 -39.42 15.73 -8.38
C THR A 36 -39.22 14.84 -7.15
N MET A 37 -40.29 14.39 -6.51
CA MET A 37 -40.22 13.43 -5.39
C MET A 37 -39.58 12.11 -5.82
N SER A 38 -39.95 11.58 -6.99
CA SER A 38 -39.38 10.33 -7.52
C SER A 38 -37.88 10.46 -7.79
N ILE A 39 -37.46 11.56 -8.44
CA ILE A 39 -36.04 11.85 -8.67
C ILE A 39 -35.30 12.01 -7.34
N PHE A 40 -35.86 12.75 -6.38
CA PHE A 40 -35.27 12.93 -5.07
C PHE A 40 -35.06 11.60 -4.34
N LEU A 41 -36.04 10.70 -4.41
CA LEU A 41 -35.95 9.38 -3.80
C LEU A 41 -34.85 8.52 -4.45
N ILE A 42 -34.72 8.55 -5.77
CA ILE A 42 -33.63 7.85 -6.48
C ILE A 42 -32.26 8.38 -6.02
N PHE A 43 -32.11 9.70 -5.89
CA PHE A 43 -30.86 10.32 -5.41
C PHE A 43 -30.55 9.94 -3.95
N ASP A 44 -31.55 9.92 -3.07
CA ASP A 44 -31.40 9.52 -1.68
C ASP A 44 -30.99 8.05 -1.56
N LEU A 45 -31.69 7.18 -2.28
CA LEU A 45 -31.37 5.75 -2.34
C LEU A 45 -29.94 5.54 -2.86
N ALA A 46 -29.54 6.21 -3.94
CA ALA A 46 -28.19 6.11 -4.51
C ALA A 46 -27.09 6.55 -3.53
N ARG A 47 -27.33 7.63 -2.77
CA ARG A 47 -26.40 8.06 -1.71
C ARG A 47 -26.31 7.04 -0.60
N ARG A 48 -27.45 6.47 -0.19
CA ARG A 48 -27.52 5.52 0.92
C ARG A 48 -26.90 4.16 0.59
N THR A 49 -27.07 3.65 -0.63
CA THR A 49 -26.36 2.44 -1.09
C THR A 49 -24.86 2.65 -1.19
N ALA A 50 -24.39 3.83 -1.64
CA ALA A 50 -22.96 4.13 -1.70
C ALA A 50 -22.29 4.10 -0.32
N VAL A 51 -22.96 4.61 0.72
CA VAL A 51 -22.46 4.55 2.10
C VAL A 51 -22.44 3.12 2.61
N ASN A 52 -23.52 2.35 2.42
CA ASN A 52 -23.57 0.96 2.86
C ASN A 52 -22.47 0.12 2.21
N TYR A 53 -22.22 0.30 0.91
CA TYR A 53 -21.17 -0.45 0.21
C TYR A 53 -19.78 -0.17 0.77
N ARG A 54 -19.48 1.09 1.11
CA ARG A 54 -18.20 1.46 1.73
C ARG A 54 -18.02 0.84 3.11
N VAL A 55 -19.07 0.90 3.95
CA VAL A 55 -19.04 0.31 5.29
C VAL A 55 -18.86 -1.21 5.22
N GLN A 56 -19.55 -1.89 4.30
CA GLN A 56 -19.40 -3.34 4.11
C GLN A 56 -17.98 -3.70 3.65
N LYS A 57 -17.42 -2.93 2.70
CA LYS A 57 -16.04 -3.17 2.23
C LYS A 57 -15.00 -2.95 3.33
N GLU A 58 -15.20 -1.95 4.18
CA GLU A 58 -14.32 -1.70 5.33
C GLU A 58 -14.46 -2.81 6.38
N ALA A 59 -15.67 -3.29 6.64
CA ALA A 59 -15.91 -4.44 7.52
C ALA A 59 -15.22 -5.72 6.99
N GLU A 60 -15.41 -6.05 5.71
CA GLU A 60 -14.74 -7.20 5.07
C GLU A 60 -13.22 -7.11 5.16
N ARG A 61 -12.65 -5.92 4.94
CA ARG A 61 -11.22 -5.69 5.08
C ARG A 61 -10.75 -5.93 6.52
N LEU A 62 -11.44 -5.37 7.51
CA LEU A 62 -11.10 -5.54 8.92
C LEU A 62 -11.22 -7.01 9.36
N GLU A 63 -12.22 -7.73 8.87
CA GLU A 63 -12.38 -9.17 9.12
C GLU A 63 -11.21 -9.99 8.56
N GLN A 64 -10.74 -9.67 7.35
CA GLN A 64 -9.56 -10.31 6.75
C GLN A 64 -8.29 -10.03 7.55
N GLU A 65 -8.06 -8.78 7.96
CA GLU A 65 -6.92 -8.40 8.80
C GLU A 65 -6.95 -9.13 10.16
N LEU A 66 -8.14 -9.23 10.78
CA LEU A 66 -8.34 -9.97 12.03
C LEU A 66 -8.07 -11.47 11.86
N ALA A 67 -8.53 -12.07 10.76
CA ALA A 67 -8.31 -13.47 10.46
C ALA A 67 -6.82 -13.78 10.29
N ALA A 68 -6.10 -12.94 9.54
CA ALA A 68 -4.65 -13.06 9.37
C ALA A 68 -3.90 -12.93 10.71
N ALA A 69 -4.26 -11.92 11.52
CA ALA A 69 -3.65 -11.71 12.82
C ALA A 69 -3.89 -12.90 13.78
N ARG A 70 -5.09 -13.47 13.79
CA ARG A 70 -5.43 -14.65 14.60
C ARG A 70 -4.67 -15.89 14.14
N ALA A 71 -4.54 -16.10 12.83
CA ALA A 71 -3.76 -17.21 12.29
C ALA A 71 -2.28 -17.10 12.72
N TYR A 72 -1.70 -15.91 12.57
CA TYR A 72 -0.32 -15.65 13.00
C TYR A 72 -0.13 -15.85 14.50
N GLN A 73 -1.08 -15.37 15.32
CA GLN A 73 -1.05 -15.60 16.76
C GLN A 73 -1.10 -17.10 17.11
N ALA A 74 -1.94 -17.87 16.41
CA ALA A 74 -2.03 -19.31 16.62
C ALA A 74 -0.72 -20.02 16.26
N GLU A 75 -0.09 -19.65 15.16
CA GLU A 75 1.23 -20.15 14.74
C GLU A 75 2.30 -19.86 15.79
N LEU A 76 2.41 -18.60 16.25
CA LEU A 76 3.36 -18.21 17.27
C LEU A 76 3.15 -18.95 18.59
N ARG A 77 1.88 -19.17 18.98
CA ARG A 77 1.55 -19.95 20.17
C ARG A 77 1.97 -21.42 20.01
N ALA A 78 1.73 -22.02 18.85
CA ALA A 78 2.14 -23.39 18.56
C ALA A 78 3.67 -23.53 18.60
N ARG A 79 4.39 -22.59 17.99
CA ARG A 79 5.86 -22.56 18.03
C ARG A 79 6.38 -22.40 19.45
N ARG A 80 5.79 -21.51 20.24
CA ARG A 80 6.12 -21.35 21.66
C ARG A 80 5.90 -22.64 22.44
N SER A 81 4.78 -23.33 22.23
CA SER A 81 4.51 -24.60 22.92
C SER A 81 5.49 -25.70 22.53
N TYR A 82 5.90 -25.76 21.25
CA TYR A 82 6.89 -26.72 20.79
C TYR A 82 8.26 -26.45 21.40
N VAL A 83 8.74 -25.20 21.38
CA VAL A 83 10.02 -24.82 21.99
C VAL A 83 10.02 -25.03 23.52
N ALA A 84 8.86 -24.92 24.16
CA ALA A 84 8.70 -25.20 25.59
C ALA A 84 8.53 -26.69 25.92
N SER A 85 8.49 -27.58 24.93
CA SER A 85 8.29 -29.01 25.14
C SER A 85 9.61 -29.76 25.34
N ASP A 86 9.55 -30.86 26.07
CA ASP A 86 10.72 -31.73 26.31
C ASP A 86 11.28 -32.32 25.02
N LEU A 87 10.45 -32.55 23.99
CA LEU A 87 10.91 -33.02 22.69
C LEU A 87 11.91 -32.06 22.02
N TYR A 88 11.67 -30.75 22.16
CA TYR A 88 12.61 -29.75 21.64
C TYR A 88 13.93 -29.78 22.41
N VAL A 89 13.88 -29.98 23.74
CA VAL A 89 15.09 -30.13 24.57
C VAL A 89 15.89 -31.36 24.15
N GLU A 90 15.23 -32.49 23.93
CA GLU A 90 15.88 -33.72 23.44
C GLU A 90 16.51 -33.53 22.06
N GLU A 91 15.81 -32.86 21.14
CA GLU A 91 16.30 -32.60 19.79
C GLU A 91 17.56 -31.73 19.80
N ILE A 92 17.56 -30.64 20.57
CA ILE A 92 18.74 -29.78 20.73
C ILE A 92 19.87 -30.51 21.47
N ALA A 93 19.55 -31.26 22.52
CA ALA A 93 20.54 -32.04 23.27
C ALA A 93 21.27 -33.03 22.35
N ARG A 94 20.54 -33.78 21.51
CA ARG A 94 21.13 -34.78 20.61
C ARG A 94 21.81 -34.17 19.39
N ASN A 95 21.21 -33.14 18.78
CA ASN A 95 21.68 -32.61 17.50
C ASN A 95 22.80 -31.59 17.65
N GLU A 96 22.64 -30.63 18.56
CA GLU A 96 23.59 -29.52 18.72
C GLU A 96 24.61 -29.80 19.82
N LEU A 97 24.14 -30.25 20.98
CA LEU A 97 25.00 -30.43 22.16
C LEU A 97 25.69 -31.80 22.19
N LYS A 98 25.25 -32.76 21.35
CA LYS A 98 25.71 -34.16 21.35
C LYS A 98 25.63 -34.81 22.74
N TRP A 99 24.67 -34.38 23.55
CA TRP A 99 24.36 -34.91 24.86
C TRP A 99 23.47 -36.15 24.73
N ALA A 100 23.64 -37.07 25.68
CA ALA A 100 22.85 -38.29 25.78
C ALA A 100 22.12 -38.32 27.13
N LEU A 101 20.99 -39.04 27.17
CA LEU A 101 20.20 -39.15 28.39
C LEU A 101 20.97 -39.95 29.47
N PRO A 102 20.64 -39.78 30.76
CA PRO A 102 21.21 -40.59 31.82
C PRO A 102 20.97 -42.09 31.55
N GLY A 103 22.05 -42.85 31.31
CA GLY A 103 21.99 -44.29 31.00
C GLY A 103 22.16 -44.67 29.52
N GLU A 104 22.29 -43.70 28.61
CA GLU A 104 22.63 -43.95 27.20
C GLU A 104 24.16 -43.96 26.98
N THR A 105 24.66 -44.84 26.09
CA THR A 105 26.10 -44.95 25.75
C THR A 105 26.42 -44.12 24.51
N VAL A 106 27.19 -43.04 24.67
CA VAL A 106 27.68 -42.22 23.55
C VAL A 106 28.81 -42.95 22.82
N VAL A 107 28.59 -43.35 21.57
CA VAL A 107 29.63 -43.94 20.71
C VAL A 107 30.23 -42.85 19.83
N VAL A 108 31.47 -42.45 20.13
CA VAL A 108 32.24 -41.54 19.27
C VAL A 108 33.01 -42.37 18.26
N VAL A 109 32.63 -42.27 16.98
CA VAL A 109 33.38 -42.91 15.89
C VAL A 109 34.64 -42.09 15.62
N VAL A 110 35.76 -42.52 16.21
CA VAL A 110 37.08 -41.97 15.89
C VAL A 110 37.51 -42.56 14.55
N ALA A 111 37.41 -41.79 13.48
CA ALA A 111 38.03 -42.18 12.22
C ALA A 111 39.56 -42.34 12.43
N PRO A 112 40.20 -43.39 11.91
CA PRO A 112 41.64 -43.53 12.02
C PRO A 112 42.29 -42.30 11.40
N SER A 113 42.91 -41.46 12.23
CA SER A 113 43.67 -40.32 11.77
C SER A 113 44.75 -40.85 10.84
N ARG A 114 44.63 -40.54 9.54
CA ARG A 114 45.70 -40.77 8.57
C ARG A 114 46.85 -39.84 8.97
N ARG A 115 47.71 -40.35 9.86
CA ARG A 115 48.88 -39.68 10.40
C ARG A 115 49.93 -39.62 9.28
N GLY A 116 49.76 -38.68 8.36
CA GLY A 116 50.86 -38.23 7.50
C GLY A 116 51.90 -37.50 8.36
N PRO A 117 53.17 -37.42 7.94
CA PRO A 117 54.19 -36.69 8.67
C PRO A 117 53.67 -35.28 8.93
N ALA A 118 53.69 -34.88 10.21
CA ALA A 118 53.35 -33.54 10.63
C ALA A 118 54.35 -32.57 9.99
N ARG A 119 53.99 -32.07 8.81
CA ARG A 119 54.63 -30.87 8.27
C ARG A 119 54.28 -29.78 9.27
N PRO A 120 55.27 -29.08 9.86
CA PRO A 120 54.95 -27.92 10.68
C PRO A 120 54.13 -26.99 9.79
N ARG A 121 52.84 -26.83 10.11
CA ARG A 121 52.08 -25.71 9.57
C ARG A 121 52.74 -24.50 10.18
N GLN A 122 53.59 -23.85 9.40
CA GLN A 122 53.83 -22.44 9.60
C GLN A 122 52.45 -21.81 9.51
N PHE A 123 51.91 -21.45 10.67
CA PHE A 123 50.90 -20.42 10.71
C PHE A 123 51.64 -19.17 10.28
N GLU A 124 51.66 -18.91 8.96
CA GLU A 124 51.70 -17.53 8.52
C GLU A 124 50.50 -16.90 9.20
N THR A 125 50.75 -16.23 10.31
CA THR A 125 49.88 -15.18 10.77
C THR A 125 50.08 -14.08 9.73
N SER A 126 49.53 -14.29 8.53
CA SER A 126 48.98 -13.16 7.81
C SER A 126 47.89 -12.69 8.75
N ILE A 127 48.28 -11.75 9.63
CA ILE A 127 47.35 -10.76 10.14
C ILE A 127 46.74 -10.25 8.84
N PRO A 128 45.47 -10.59 8.50
CA PRO A 128 44.79 -9.82 7.48
C PRO A 128 44.99 -8.38 7.93
N PRO A 129 45.46 -7.43 7.08
CA PRO A 129 45.58 -6.05 7.52
C PRO A 129 44.30 -5.77 8.26
N GLU A 130 44.44 -5.57 9.57
CA GLU A 130 43.35 -5.26 10.46
C GLU A 130 42.53 -4.25 9.68
N PRO A 131 41.25 -4.50 9.35
CA PRO A 131 40.46 -3.50 8.64
C PRO A 131 40.58 -2.27 9.51
N ALA A 132 41.39 -1.31 9.03
CA ALA A 132 42.21 -0.44 9.87
C ALA A 132 41.29 0.19 10.88
N ALA A 133 41.29 -0.34 12.12
CA ALA A 133 40.18 -0.30 13.06
C ALA A 133 39.21 0.78 12.62
N GLU A 134 38.26 0.43 11.74
CA GLU A 134 37.29 1.42 11.27
C GLU A 134 36.69 1.88 12.58
N GLN A 135 36.96 3.14 12.92
CA GLN A 135 36.45 3.74 14.13
C GLN A 135 34.95 3.75 13.88
N VAL A 136 34.29 2.67 14.27
CA VAL A 136 32.85 2.57 14.29
C VAL A 136 32.49 3.69 15.22
N GLN A 137 32.09 4.83 14.66
CA GLN A 137 31.59 5.94 15.42
C GLN A 137 30.42 5.34 16.17
N VAL A 138 30.62 5.11 17.47
CA VAL A 138 29.59 4.56 18.33
C VAL A 138 28.61 5.71 18.50
N MET A 139 27.77 5.92 17.49
CA MET A 139 26.59 6.74 17.62
C MET A 139 25.82 6.17 18.79
N THR A 140 25.40 7.05 19.67
CA THR A 140 24.52 6.64 20.75
C THR A 140 23.28 6.01 20.10
N PRO A 141 22.68 4.96 20.70
CA PRO A 141 21.52 4.30 20.10
C PRO A 141 20.43 5.29 19.64
N VAL A 142 20.25 6.39 20.37
CA VAL A 142 19.29 7.45 20.05
C VAL A 142 19.65 8.24 18.79
N GLU A 143 20.93 8.56 18.55
CA GLU A 143 21.37 9.22 17.31
C GLU A 143 21.15 8.31 16.09
N ALA A 144 21.39 7.00 16.24
CA ALA A 144 21.12 6.03 15.18
C ALA A 144 19.63 5.94 14.85
N TRP A 145 18.76 5.98 15.87
CA TRP A 145 17.32 6.05 15.64
C TRP A 145 16.90 7.36 14.98
N TRP A 146 17.49 8.48 15.38
CA TRP A 146 17.15 9.79 14.81
C TRP A 146 17.52 9.88 13.33
N GLU A 147 18.70 9.39 12.93
CA GLU A 147 19.11 9.32 11.52
C GLU A 147 18.21 8.40 10.70
N LEU A 148 17.76 7.27 11.25
CA LEU A 148 16.86 6.36 10.53
C LEU A 148 15.51 7.02 10.18
N PHE A 149 14.99 7.86 11.08
CA PHE A 149 13.68 8.48 10.90
C PHE A 149 13.73 9.86 10.24
N PHE A 150 14.84 10.58 10.38
CA PHE A 150 14.96 11.99 9.99
C PHE A 150 16.27 12.32 9.26
N GLY A 151 17.14 11.35 9.02
CA GLY A 151 18.34 11.52 8.21
C GLY A 151 17.99 11.80 6.75
N ASP A 152 18.80 12.62 6.10
CA ASP A 152 18.62 12.97 4.69
C ASP A 152 18.67 11.68 3.86
N PRO A 153 17.73 11.41 2.93
CA PRO A 153 17.92 10.31 1.98
C PRO A 153 19.25 10.53 1.27
N PRO A 154 20.06 9.48 1.00
CA PRO A 154 21.28 9.64 0.23
C PRO A 154 20.89 10.32 -1.08
N VAL A 155 21.28 11.59 -1.20
CA VAL A 155 21.04 12.41 -2.37
C VAL A 155 21.66 11.64 -3.53
N GLN A 156 20.75 11.21 -4.40
CA GLN A 156 20.91 10.43 -5.62
C GLN A 156 22.32 10.52 -6.20
N VAL A 157 23.05 9.41 -6.12
CA VAL A 157 24.27 9.19 -6.89
C VAL A 157 23.96 9.20 -8.39
N GLU A 158 24.82 9.92 -9.09
CA GLU A 158 24.91 10.27 -10.51
C GLU A 158 24.33 9.31 -11.56
N PRO A 159 23.91 9.84 -12.73
CA PRO A 159 23.51 9.02 -13.87
C PRO A 159 24.68 8.13 -14.30
N VAL A 160 24.40 6.82 -14.36
CA VAL A 160 25.30 5.78 -14.84
C VAL A 160 25.78 6.10 -16.26
N GLU A 161 26.94 6.73 -16.35
CA GLU A 161 27.76 6.83 -17.53
C GLU A 161 28.39 5.45 -17.76
N MET A 162 27.83 4.64 -18.66
CA MET A 162 28.56 3.61 -19.43
C MET A 162 27.62 2.94 -20.45
N ALA A 163 27.75 3.29 -21.74
CA ALA A 163 27.87 2.36 -22.88
C ALA A 163 27.38 2.98 -24.21
N GLY A 164 28.30 3.11 -25.17
CA GLY A 164 27.96 3.07 -26.61
C GLY A 164 27.98 4.40 -27.37
N LYS A 165 29.16 4.75 -27.90
CA LYS A 165 29.36 5.55 -29.14
C LYS A 165 28.48 5.00 -30.30
N PRO A 166 28.30 5.66 -31.47
CA PRO A 166 28.75 7.00 -31.90
C PRO A 166 27.65 7.80 -32.65
N GLY A 167 27.87 9.10 -32.86
CA GLY A 167 27.24 9.81 -33.98
C GLY A 167 26.57 11.13 -33.64
N ASP A 168 26.89 12.10 -34.48
CA ASP A 168 26.21 13.36 -34.72
C ASP A 168 26.03 14.33 -33.55
N VAL A 169 26.83 15.40 -33.52
CA VAL A 169 26.55 16.63 -34.30
C VAL A 169 25.26 17.28 -33.81
N SER A 170 25.42 18.20 -32.87
CA SER A 170 24.95 19.56 -33.00
C SER A 170 25.54 20.33 -31.83
N GLN A 171 26.54 21.17 -32.10
CA GLN A 171 26.29 22.58 -32.38
C GLN A 171 25.54 23.23 -31.21
N ALA A 172 26.28 23.93 -30.36
CA ALA A 172 26.56 25.34 -30.55
C ALA A 172 25.37 26.20 -30.11
N ALA A 173 25.52 26.86 -28.97
CA ALA A 173 25.13 28.26 -28.83
C ALA A 173 25.55 28.80 -27.45
N ALA A 174 26.33 29.88 -27.52
CA ALA A 174 26.32 30.99 -26.58
C ALA A 174 26.78 30.72 -25.13
N LYS A 175 28.10 30.72 -24.93
CA LYS A 175 28.71 31.32 -23.74
C LYS A 175 29.59 32.47 -24.20
N THR A 176 29.15 33.71 -23.99
CA THR A 176 30.02 34.86 -23.69
C THR A 176 29.23 35.88 -22.87
N PRO A 177 29.81 36.50 -21.82
CA PRO A 177 29.26 37.70 -21.19
C PRO A 177 29.17 38.89 -22.16
#